data_AF-A0A432WSP7-F1
#
_entry.id   AF-A0A432WSP7-F1
#
_cell.length_a   1.000
_cell.length_b   1.000
_cell.length_c   1.000
_cell.angle_alpha   90.00
_cell.angle_beta   90.00
_cell.angle_gamma   90.00
#
_symmetry.space_group_name_H-M   'P 1'
#
loop_
_entity.id
_entity.type
_entity.pdbx_description
1 polymer ?
#
loop_
_entity_poly.entity_id
_entity_poly.type
_entity_poly.pdbx_seq_one_letter_code
_entity_poly.pdbx_strand_id
1 'polypeptide(L)'
;MKQILNHSSPKHWLLTSALGLLMIAPAAAQEEKPSLAEEMKACASISNAIERLVCFDDLVAALPTVTAEAADRGARGNAETRGKERAAEATSSALSARERAAQERAAAAERRAAEAEERLMQQQAEQRRAAAEAERRNAEAARNQPPSDKTYITINEAWQNARGLWRFRLDNGQEWHQTSSEGGVRYREGMNYYIEPGSFGSYFLSSDDNNRRMRIRLVD
;
A
#
# COMPACT_ATOMS: atom_id res chain seq x y z
N MET A 1 -56.33 -42.20 11.12
CA MET A 1 -57.65 -42.21 11.81
C MET A 1 -58.52 -41.14 11.17
N LYS A 2 -59.73 -41.51 10.70
CA LYS A 2 -60.91 -40.68 10.34
C LYS A 2 -60.66 -39.53 9.35
N GLN A 3 -60.93 -39.61 8.03
CA GLN A 3 -62.19 -39.95 7.33
C GLN A 3 -63.43 -39.29 7.94
N ILE A 4 -64.36 -38.90 7.05
CA ILE A 4 -65.84 -38.85 7.24
C ILE A 4 -66.49 -37.44 7.14
N LEU A 5 -67.09 -37.24 5.96
CA LEU A 5 -68.42 -36.68 5.63
C LEU A 5 -68.61 -35.16 5.72
N ASN A 6 -69.00 -34.47 4.64
CA ASN A 6 -70.16 -34.63 3.75
C ASN A 6 -71.49 -34.22 4.39
N HIS A 7 -72.26 -33.42 3.63
CA HIS A 7 -73.69 -33.14 3.75
C HIS A 7 -74.14 -32.33 4.98
N SER A 8 -75.16 -31.50 4.95
CA SER A 8 -76.12 -31.10 3.92
C SER A 8 -76.80 -29.82 4.46
N SER A 9 -77.26 -28.99 3.53
CA SER A 9 -78.17 -27.83 3.67
C SER A 9 -79.29 -28.06 4.72
N PRO A 10 -80.00 -27.02 5.25
CA PRO A 10 -80.88 -26.24 4.37
C PRO A 10 -81.33 -24.81 4.82
N LYS A 11 -81.91 -24.07 3.86
CA LYS A 11 -83.20 -23.30 3.98
C LYS A 11 -83.20 -22.05 4.91
N HIS A 12 -83.64 -20.84 4.56
CA HIS A 12 -84.63 -20.33 3.59
C HIS A 12 -84.47 -18.80 3.40
N TRP A 13 -84.99 -18.31 2.25
CA TRP A 13 -85.81 -17.09 2.03
C TRP A 13 -85.34 -15.73 2.57
N LEU A 14 -85.41 -14.59 1.85
CA LEU A 14 -85.90 -14.19 0.53
C LEU A 14 -85.50 -12.70 0.35
N LEU A 15 -85.28 -12.29 -0.93
CA LEU A 15 -85.50 -10.95 -1.52
C LEU A 15 -84.55 -9.80 -1.09
N THR A 16 -83.97 -8.95 -1.96
CA THR A 16 -84.47 -8.31 -3.20
C THR A 16 -83.35 -7.82 -4.15
N SER A 17 -83.67 -7.76 -5.46
CA SER A 17 -83.30 -6.75 -6.48
C SER A 17 -81.84 -6.53 -6.93
N ALA A 18 -81.51 -6.94 -8.16
CA ALA A 18 -81.57 -6.12 -9.39
C ALA A 18 -80.52 -6.49 -10.46
N LEU A 19 -80.97 -6.49 -11.72
CA LEU A 19 -80.25 -6.13 -12.96
C LEU A 19 -79.37 -7.17 -13.71
N GLY A 20 -79.72 -7.42 -14.98
CA GLY A 20 -78.76 -7.74 -16.06
C GLY A 20 -79.07 -8.95 -16.95
N LEU A 21 -79.58 -8.68 -18.16
CA LEU A 21 -80.14 -9.59 -19.19
C LEU A 21 -79.09 -10.13 -20.21
N LEU A 22 -79.17 -11.41 -20.64
CA LEU A 22 -78.53 -11.91 -21.90
C LEU A 22 -79.11 -13.26 -22.41
N MET A 23 -79.52 -13.33 -23.69
CA MET A 23 -79.87 -14.53 -24.49
C MET A 23 -79.41 -14.29 -25.96
N ILE A 24 -78.37 -14.96 -26.50
CA ILE A 24 -78.30 -16.15 -27.43
C ILE A 24 -78.99 -15.91 -28.81
N ALA A 25 -78.36 -15.99 -30.01
CA ALA A 25 -77.86 -17.17 -30.78
C ALA A 25 -77.06 -16.81 -32.11
N PRO A 26 -76.46 -17.77 -32.88
CA PRO A 26 -75.26 -17.57 -33.75
C PRO A 26 -75.35 -17.90 -35.29
N ALA A 27 -74.23 -17.62 -36.00
CA ALA A 27 -73.52 -18.38 -37.08
C ALA A 27 -73.78 -18.18 -38.60
N ALA A 28 -72.69 -17.92 -39.35
CA ALA A 28 -72.36 -18.48 -40.67
C ALA A 28 -70.83 -18.49 -40.85
N ALA A 29 -70.25 -19.63 -41.26
CA ALA A 29 -68.82 -19.87 -41.41
C ALA A 29 -68.34 -19.57 -42.85
N GLN A 30 -67.17 -18.91 -42.98
CA GLN A 30 -66.41 -18.81 -44.22
C GLN A 30 -65.11 -19.61 -44.04
N GLU A 31 -64.73 -20.40 -45.05
CA GLU A 31 -63.44 -21.10 -45.11
C GLU A 31 -62.33 -20.06 -45.38
N GLU A 32 -61.82 -19.47 -44.31
CA GLU A 32 -60.71 -18.53 -44.32
C GLU A 32 -59.41 -19.34 -44.29
N LYS A 33 -58.58 -19.27 -45.34
CA LYS A 33 -57.25 -19.89 -45.27
C LYS A 33 -56.54 -19.32 -44.03
N PRO A 34 -55.92 -20.17 -43.19
CA PRO A 34 -55.30 -19.71 -41.97
C PRO A 34 -54.33 -18.58 -42.30
N SER A 35 -54.37 -17.52 -41.50
CA SER A 35 -53.43 -16.42 -41.67
C SER A 35 -52.01 -16.96 -41.52
N LEU A 36 -51.03 -16.36 -42.18
CA LEU A 36 -49.62 -16.70 -41.97
C LEU A 36 -49.26 -16.68 -40.47
N ALA A 37 -49.88 -15.77 -39.71
CA ALA A 37 -49.72 -15.70 -38.27
C ALA A 37 -50.30 -16.92 -37.53
N GLU A 38 -51.39 -17.51 -38.01
CA GLU A 38 -51.95 -18.77 -37.53
C GLU A 38 -50.96 -19.93 -37.77
N GLU A 39 -50.41 -20.02 -38.98
CA GLU A 39 -49.48 -21.08 -39.37
C GLU A 39 -48.17 -21.00 -38.57
N MET A 40 -47.66 -19.79 -38.35
CA MET A 40 -46.50 -19.55 -37.48
C MET A 40 -46.78 -19.94 -36.02
N LYS A 41 -47.99 -19.66 -35.50
CA LYS A 41 -48.40 -20.13 -34.17
C LYS A 41 -48.51 -21.64 -34.10
N ALA A 42 -48.98 -22.29 -35.16
CA ALA A 42 -49.04 -23.74 -35.26
C ALA A 42 -47.63 -24.35 -35.14
N CYS A 43 -46.65 -23.87 -35.91
CA CYS A 43 -45.27 -24.32 -35.77
C CYS A 43 -44.69 -24.01 -34.37
N ALA A 44 -45.01 -22.86 -33.78
CA ALA A 44 -44.53 -22.49 -32.44
C ALA A 44 -45.02 -23.43 -31.33
N SER A 45 -46.18 -24.07 -31.52
CA SER A 45 -46.77 -25.00 -30.56
C SER A 45 -46.07 -26.38 -30.52
N ILE A 46 -45.19 -26.67 -31.48
CA ILE A 46 -44.43 -27.93 -31.53
C ILE A 46 -43.38 -27.95 -30.41
N SER A 47 -43.41 -29.02 -29.61
CA SER A 47 -42.55 -29.17 -28.42
C SER A 47 -41.14 -29.64 -28.78
N ASN A 48 -41.01 -30.47 -29.82
CA ASN A 48 -39.72 -30.98 -30.30
C ASN A 48 -38.96 -29.87 -31.05
N ALA A 49 -37.74 -29.56 -30.61
CA ALA A 49 -36.97 -28.45 -31.16
C ALA A 49 -36.56 -28.67 -32.64
N ILE A 50 -36.26 -29.90 -33.06
CA ILE A 50 -35.88 -30.23 -34.44
C ILE A 50 -37.12 -30.15 -35.34
N GLU A 51 -38.24 -30.75 -34.91
CA GLU A 51 -39.49 -30.76 -35.69
C GLU A 51 -40.10 -29.36 -35.82
N ARG A 52 -40.03 -28.56 -34.75
CA ARG A 52 -40.40 -27.15 -34.78
C ARG A 52 -39.56 -26.37 -35.79
N LEU A 53 -38.25 -26.62 -35.82
CA LEU A 53 -37.34 -25.96 -36.75
C LEU A 53 -37.71 -26.29 -38.21
N VAL A 54 -37.93 -27.58 -38.52
CA VAL A 54 -38.35 -28.02 -39.85
C VAL A 54 -39.68 -27.39 -40.27
N CYS A 55 -40.68 -27.32 -39.38
CA CYS A 55 -41.97 -26.68 -39.65
C CYS A 55 -41.82 -25.21 -40.07
N PHE A 56 -40.96 -24.46 -39.37
CA PHE A 56 -40.69 -23.07 -39.74
C PHE A 56 -39.94 -22.95 -41.06
N ASP A 57 -38.96 -23.82 -41.31
CA ASP A 57 -38.20 -23.82 -42.56
C ASP A 57 -39.11 -24.12 -43.77
N ASP A 58 -40.04 -25.06 -43.64
CA ASP A 58 -41.02 -25.40 -44.68
C ASP A 58 -41.98 -24.24 -44.97
N LEU A 59 -42.47 -23.54 -43.93
CA LEU A 59 -43.30 -22.34 -44.12
C LEU A 59 -42.53 -21.24 -44.85
N VAL A 60 -41.26 -21.03 -44.52
CA VAL A 60 -40.42 -20.02 -45.17
C VAL A 60 -40.11 -20.41 -46.61
N ALA A 61 -39.89 -21.69 -46.90
CA ALA A 61 -39.67 -22.19 -48.26
C ALA A 61 -40.90 -22.02 -49.16
N ALA A 62 -42.11 -22.01 -48.57
CA ALA A 62 -43.37 -21.77 -49.27
C ALA A 62 -43.67 -20.28 -49.53
N LEU A 63 -42.92 -19.35 -48.92
CA LEU A 63 -43.11 -17.92 -49.15
C LEU A 63 -42.58 -17.51 -50.54
N PRO A 64 -43.25 -16.57 -51.22
CA PRO A 64 -42.72 -16.00 -52.45
C PRO A 64 -41.37 -15.34 -52.16
N THR A 65 -40.36 -15.65 -52.98
CA THR A 65 -39.02 -15.09 -52.84
C THR A 65 -39.07 -13.57 -52.83
N VAL A 66 -38.58 -12.96 -51.76
CA VAL A 66 -38.51 -11.50 -51.65
C VAL A 66 -37.63 -10.98 -52.78
N THR A 67 -38.13 -10.00 -53.55
CA THR A 67 -37.45 -9.47 -54.73
C THR A 67 -36.09 -8.86 -54.36
N ALA A 68 -35.21 -8.71 -55.36
CA ALA A 68 -33.85 -8.20 -55.23
C ALA A 68 -33.73 -6.88 -54.42
N GLU A 69 -34.79 -6.07 -54.35
CA GLU A 69 -34.84 -4.83 -53.56
C GLU A 69 -34.94 -5.04 -52.04
N ALA A 70 -35.46 -6.17 -51.56
CA ALA A 70 -35.47 -6.51 -50.14
C ALA A 70 -34.17 -7.21 -49.72
N ALA A 71 -33.55 -7.98 -50.62
CA ALA A 71 -32.21 -8.53 -50.43
C ALA A 71 -31.14 -7.43 -50.38
N ASP A 72 -31.26 -6.38 -51.22
CA ASP A 72 -30.39 -5.20 -51.18
C ASP A 72 -30.58 -4.37 -49.89
N ARG A 73 -31.83 -4.20 -49.43
CA ARG A 73 -32.12 -3.56 -48.12
C ARG A 73 -31.61 -4.37 -46.94
N GLY A 74 -31.71 -5.71 -46.99
CA GLY A 74 -31.14 -6.61 -45.99
C GLY A 74 -29.61 -6.61 -45.98
N ALA A 75 -28.97 -6.55 -47.15
CA ALA A 75 -27.52 -6.44 -47.28
C ALA A 75 -26.99 -5.10 -46.77
N ARG A 76 -27.69 -3.99 -47.06
CA ARG A 76 -27.38 -2.65 -46.52
C ARG A 76 -27.58 -2.58 -45.00
N GLY A 77 -28.67 -3.15 -44.48
CA GLY A 77 -28.92 -3.25 -43.04
C GLY A 77 -27.84 -4.06 -42.32
N ASN A 78 -27.41 -5.19 -42.89
CA ASN A 78 -26.33 -6.02 -42.35
C ASN A 78 -24.95 -5.36 -42.43
N ALA A 79 -24.68 -4.54 -43.45
CA ALA A 79 -23.45 -3.77 -43.54
C ALA A 79 -23.39 -2.66 -42.49
N GLU A 80 -24.51 -1.98 -42.24
CA GLU A 80 -24.62 -0.92 -41.24
C GLU A 80 -24.52 -1.46 -39.80
N THR A 81 -25.18 -2.58 -39.48
CA THR A 81 -25.06 -3.23 -38.16
C THR A 81 -23.63 -3.72 -37.92
N ARG A 82 -23.01 -4.39 -38.90
CA ARG A 82 -21.61 -4.84 -38.81
C ARG A 82 -20.63 -3.68 -38.65
N GLY A 83 -20.91 -2.53 -39.27
CA GLY A 83 -20.13 -1.30 -39.08
C GLY A 83 -20.24 -0.74 -37.66
N LYS A 84 -21.45 -0.70 -37.11
CA LYS A 84 -21.72 -0.24 -35.73
C LYS A 84 -21.09 -1.17 -34.68
N GLU A 85 -21.20 -2.49 -34.88
CA GLU A 85 -20.58 -3.49 -33.99
C GLU A 85 -19.05 -3.37 -33.97
N ARG A 86 -18.42 -3.22 -35.14
CA ARG A 86 -16.96 -3.00 -35.23
C ARG A 86 -16.52 -1.69 -34.58
N ALA A 87 -17.31 -0.62 -34.70
CA ALA A 87 -17.02 0.65 -34.04
C ALA A 87 -17.16 0.54 -32.50
N ALA A 88 -18.15 -0.20 -32.01
CA ALA A 88 -18.34 -0.47 -30.59
C ALA A 88 -17.21 -1.34 -30.02
N GLU A 89 -16.80 -2.39 -30.75
CA GLU A 89 -15.68 -3.26 -30.37
C GLU A 89 -14.34 -2.51 -30.37
N ALA A 90 -14.08 -1.68 -31.38
CA ALA A 90 -12.89 -0.82 -31.41
C ALA A 90 -12.84 0.15 -30.22
N THR A 91 -14.00 0.70 -29.84
CA THR A 91 -14.11 1.58 -28.67
C THR A 91 -13.85 0.82 -27.37
N SER A 92 -14.45 -0.36 -27.19
CA SER A 92 -14.22 -1.23 -26.02
C SER A 92 -12.75 -1.65 -25.90
N SER A 93 -12.13 -2.05 -27.01
CA SER A 93 -10.71 -2.38 -27.06
C SER A 93 -9.83 -1.19 -26.68
N ALA A 94 -10.12 0.00 -27.20
CA ALA A 94 -9.40 1.22 -26.85
C ALA A 94 -9.55 1.61 -25.36
N LEU A 95 -10.73 1.42 -24.77
CA LEU A 95 -10.96 1.63 -23.33
C LEU A 95 -10.15 0.64 -22.50
N SER A 96 -10.20 -0.65 -22.83
CA SER A 96 -9.42 -1.69 -22.14
C SER A 96 -7.91 -1.47 -22.23
N ALA A 97 -7.42 -0.92 -23.35
CA ALA A 97 -6.01 -0.58 -23.52
C ALA A 97 -5.61 0.62 -22.65
N ARG A 98 -6.49 1.63 -22.55
CA ARG A 98 -6.29 2.79 -21.68
C ARG A 98 -6.30 2.41 -20.20
N GLU A 99 -7.21 1.52 -19.79
CA GLU A 99 -7.28 1.00 -18.42
C GLU A 99 -6.00 0.24 -18.04
N ARG A 100 -5.53 -0.66 -18.91
CA ARG A 100 -4.25 -1.36 -18.69
C ARG A 100 -3.07 -0.38 -18.59
N ALA A 101 -2.99 0.59 -19.49
CA ALA A 101 -1.94 1.60 -19.42
C ALA A 101 -2.03 2.46 -18.14
N ALA A 102 -3.23 2.75 -17.64
CA ALA A 102 -3.42 3.45 -16.38
C ALA A 102 -2.97 2.61 -15.18
N GLN A 103 -3.32 1.31 -15.15
CA GLN A 103 -2.90 0.38 -14.11
C GLN A 103 -1.38 0.20 -14.08
N GLU A 104 -0.74 0.05 -15.24
CA GLU A 104 0.72 -0.05 -15.35
C GLU A 104 1.43 1.21 -14.82
N ARG A 105 0.89 2.40 -15.11
CA ARG A 105 1.40 3.67 -14.59
C ARG A 105 1.21 3.78 -13.08
N ALA A 106 0.07 3.36 -12.55
CA ALA A 106 -0.19 3.35 -11.11
C ALA A 106 0.80 2.41 -10.39
N ALA A 107 0.95 1.18 -10.87
CA ALA A 107 1.91 0.23 -10.32
C ALA A 107 3.36 0.73 -10.43
N ALA A 108 3.72 1.43 -11.52
CA ALA A 108 5.03 2.05 -11.65
C ALA A 108 5.24 3.22 -10.68
N ALA A 109 4.19 4.01 -10.39
CA ALA A 109 4.23 5.07 -9.41
C ALA A 109 4.42 4.53 -7.99
N GLU A 110 3.72 3.45 -7.63
CA GLU A 110 3.86 2.78 -6.33
C GLU A 110 5.27 2.24 -6.12
N ARG A 111 5.86 1.57 -7.12
CA ARG A 111 7.27 1.11 -7.04
C ARG A 111 8.24 2.26 -6.80
N ARG A 112 8.08 3.37 -7.53
CA ARG A 112 8.92 4.57 -7.35
C ARG A 112 8.75 5.21 -5.98
N ALA A 113 7.54 5.18 -5.43
CA ALA A 113 7.27 5.69 -4.08
C ALA A 113 7.96 4.81 -3.03
N ALA A 114 7.83 3.49 -3.12
CA ALA A 114 8.52 2.55 -2.22
C ALA A 114 10.04 2.70 -2.28
N GLU A 115 10.62 2.79 -3.48
CA GLU A 115 12.06 3.06 -3.66
C GLU A 115 12.47 4.43 -3.09
N ALA A 116 11.61 5.45 -3.19
CA ALA A 116 11.89 6.77 -2.63
C ALA A 116 11.89 6.75 -1.09
N GLU A 117 10.94 6.03 -0.49
CA GLU A 117 10.89 5.82 0.96
C GLU A 117 12.11 5.02 1.44
N GLU A 118 12.51 3.97 0.74
CA GLU A 118 13.72 3.21 1.06
C GLU A 118 14.98 4.08 0.99
N ARG A 119 15.14 4.88 -0.08
CA ARG A 119 16.25 5.82 -0.20
C ARG A 119 16.26 6.84 0.94
N LEU A 120 15.10 7.35 1.35
CA LEU A 120 15.00 8.28 2.48
C LEU A 120 15.42 7.60 3.80
N MET A 121 14.97 6.37 4.04
CA MET A 121 15.38 5.60 5.22
C MET A 121 16.88 5.33 5.25
N GLN A 122 17.48 4.98 4.11
CA GLN A 122 18.93 4.79 3.99
C GLN A 122 19.69 6.10 4.26
N GLN A 123 19.27 7.22 3.65
CA GLN A 123 19.86 8.54 3.90
C GLN A 123 19.77 8.94 5.38
N GLN A 124 18.63 8.74 6.03
CA GLN A 124 18.46 9.02 7.46
C GLN A 124 19.33 8.11 8.33
N ALA A 125 19.52 6.84 7.95
CA ALA A 125 20.43 5.94 8.65
C ALA A 125 21.90 6.39 8.53
N GLU A 126 22.32 6.81 7.34
CA GLU A 126 23.65 7.37 7.09
C GLU A 126 23.88 8.67 7.87
N GLN A 127 22.92 9.59 7.85
CA GLN A 127 22.98 10.83 8.62
C GLN A 127 23.11 10.57 10.13
N ARG A 128 22.35 9.61 10.67
CA ARG A 128 22.47 9.23 12.09
C ARG A 128 23.84 8.65 12.42
N ARG A 129 24.40 7.80 11.55
CA ARG A 129 25.75 7.25 11.73
C ARG A 129 26.80 8.35 11.69
N ALA A 130 26.72 9.26 10.73
CA ALA A 130 27.62 10.38 10.61
C ALA A 130 27.55 11.33 11.81
N ALA A 131 26.34 11.59 12.32
CA ALA A 131 26.13 12.39 13.53
C ALA A 131 26.76 11.72 14.77
N ALA A 132 26.53 10.42 14.97
CA ALA A 132 27.12 9.68 16.08
C ALA A 132 28.66 9.63 15.98
N GLU A 133 29.22 9.50 14.78
CA GLU A 133 30.67 9.57 14.58
C GLU A 133 31.23 10.96 14.87
N ALA A 134 30.54 12.02 14.42
CA ALA A 134 30.92 13.40 14.72
C ALA A 134 30.89 13.68 16.23
N GLU A 135 29.87 13.20 16.93
CA GLU A 135 29.76 13.29 18.39
C GLU A 135 30.92 12.59 19.08
N ARG A 136 31.25 11.36 18.68
CA ARG A 136 32.42 10.63 19.22
C ARG A 136 33.72 11.38 18.99
N ARG A 137 33.95 11.91 17.79
CA ARG A 137 35.13 12.72 17.48
C ARG A 137 35.17 14.00 18.31
N ASN A 138 34.04 14.67 18.51
CA ASN A 138 33.96 15.87 19.34
C ASN A 138 34.23 15.55 20.81
N ALA A 139 33.68 14.44 21.33
CA ALA A 139 33.93 13.99 22.69
C ALA A 139 35.41 13.61 22.91
N GLU A 140 36.03 12.95 21.92
CA GLU A 140 37.45 12.65 21.93
C GLU A 140 38.31 13.92 21.84
N ALA A 141 37.96 14.88 20.98
CA ALA A 141 38.65 16.17 20.90
C ALA A 141 38.51 16.97 22.20
N ALA A 142 37.32 16.96 22.81
CA ALA A 142 37.09 17.59 24.10
C ALA A 142 37.89 16.91 25.22
N ARG A 143 37.96 15.58 25.22
CA ARG A 143 38.82 14.83 26.14
C ARG A 143 40.30 15.14 25.90
N ASN A 144 40.75 15.27 24.66
CA ASN A 144 42.14 15.54 24.34
C ASN A 144 42.50 17.04 24.47
N GLN A 145 41.55 17.89 24.87
CA GLN A 145 41.82 19.29 25.16
C GLN A 145 42.31 19.43 26.60
N PRO A 146 43.57 19.82 26.83
CA PRO A 146 44.05 20.13 28.17
C PRO A 146 43.35 21.38 28.75
N PRO A 147 43.23 21.48 30.08
CA PRO A 147 42.53 22.58 30.74
C PRO A 147 43.23 23.93 30.47
N SER A 148 42.45 24.97 30.19
CA SER A 148 42.95 26.33 29.91
C SER A 148 43.31 27.13 31.16
N ASP A 149 42.88 26.67 32.34
CA ASP A 149 43.04 27.35 33.63
C ASP A 149 43.27 26.31 34.75
N LYS A 150 43.62 26.78 35.96
CA LYS A 150 43.75 25.91 37.14
C LYS A 150 42.46 25.11 37.34
N THR A 151 42.57 23.79 37.20
CA THR A 151 41.43 22.86 37.23
C THR A 151 41.74 21.72 38.18
N TYR A 152 40.89 21.52 39.20
CA TYR A 152 40.98 20.34 40.05
C TYR A 152 40.61 19.08 39.27
N ILE A 153 41.32 18.00 39.53
CA ILE A 153 41.20 16.74 38.79
C ILE A 153 41.01 15.57 39.75
N THR A 154 40.36 14.53 39.25
CA THR A 154 40.30 13.23 39.93
C THR A 154 41.27 12.28 39.24
N ILE A 155 42.17 11.67 40.01
CA ILE A 155 43.12 10.66 39.51
C ILE A 155 42.52 9.29 39.82
N ASN A 156 42.11 8.55 38.79
CA ASN A 156 41.59 7.19 38.91
C ASN A 156 42.72 6.17 39.02
N GLU A 157 43.79 6.34 38.25
CA GLU A 157 44.96 5.45 38.28
C GLU A 157 46.24 6.27 38.25
N ALA A 158 47.25 5.84 39.03
CA ALA A 158 48.58 6.42 39.03
C ALA A 158 49.62 5.30 39.05
N TRP A 159 50.57 5.32 38.10
CA TRP A 159 51.62 4.31 38.02
C TRP A 159 52.93 4.92 37.54
N GLN A 160 54.05 4.24 37.79
CA GLN A 160 55.36 4.67 37.29
C GLN A 160 55.78 3.81 36.11
N ASN A 161 56.48 4.42 35.15
CA ASN A 161 57.13 3.69 34.06
C ASN A 161 58.49 3.12 34.52
N ALA A 162 59.17 2.37 33.65
CA ALA A 162 60.49 1.78 33.94
C ALA A 162 61.59 2.80 34.31
N ARG A 163 61.39 4.10 34.01
CA ARG A 163 62.30 5.21 34.36
C ARG A 163 61.91 5.89 35.69
N GLY A 164 60.90 5.39 36.41
CA GLY A 164 60.38 5.98 37.64
C GLY A 164 59.58 7.27 37.44
N LEU A 165 59.21 7.62 36.20
CA LEU A 165 58.36 8.77 35.90
C LEU A 165 56.89 8.38 36.02
N TRP A 166 56.10 9.26 36.63
CA TRP A 166 54.68 9.03 36.84
C TRP A 166 53.85 9.10 35.55
N ARG A 167 52.77 8.31 35.54
CA ARG A 167 51.65 8.34 34.60
C ARG A 167 50.36 8.34 35.41
N PHE A 168 49.38 9.09 34.93
CA PHE A 168 48.09 9.25 35.57
C PHE A 168 46.99 9.03 34.54
N ARG A 169 45.93 8.32 34.93
CA ARG A 169 44.65 8.28 34.22
C ARG A 169 43.62 9.02 35.07
N LEU A 170 43.00 10.02 34.46
CA LEU A 170 41.99 10.84 35.11
C LEU A 170 40.59 10.25 34.95
N ASP A 171 39.63 10.77 35.70
CA ASP A 171 38.20 10.42 35.60
C ASP A 171 37.57 10.78 34.26
N ASN A 172 38.00 11.88 33.65
CA ASN A 172 37.62 12.28 32.30
C ASN A 172 38.27 11.40 31.20
N GLY A 173 39.09 10.42 31.58
CA GLY A 173 39.78 9.50 30.68
C GLY A 173 41.07 10.04 30.07
N GLN A 174 41.48 11.26 30.39
CA GLN A 174 42.79 11.80 29.97
C GLN A 174 43.92 11.02 30.64
N GLU A 175 44.99 10.79 29.87
CA GLU A 175 46.23 10.26 30.40
C GLU A 175 47.33 11.32 30.39
N TRP A 176 48.05 11.44 31.50
CA TRP A 176 49.11 12.43 31.65
C TRP A 176 50.41 11.74 32.07
N HIS A 177 51.53 12.12 31.47
CA HIS A 177 52.86 11.63 31.86
C HIS A 177 53.71 12.74 32.47
N GLN A 178 54.53 12.39 33.45
CA GLN A 178 55.59 13.25 33.97
C GLN A 178 56.72 13.38 32.93
N THR A 179 57.20 14.60 32.72
CA THR A 179 58.22 14.92 31.71
C THR A 179 59.62 15.13 32.27
N SER A 180 59.75 15.48 33.55
CA SER A 180 61.04 15.66 34.24
C SER A 180 61.02 15.00 35.60
N SER A 181 62.12 14.35 35.99
CA SER A 181 62.33 13.73 37.31
C SER A 181 62.73 14.72 38.41
N GLU A 182 63.04 15.97 38.06
CA GLU A 182 63.53 16.96 39.02
C GLU A 182 62.43 17.45 39.97
N GLY A 183 62.72 17.45 41.27
CA GLY A 183 62.17 18.42 42.23
C GLY A 183 60.65 18.46 42.45
N GLY A 184 59.86 17.51 41.92
CA GLY A 184 58.39 17.57 41.93
C GLY A 184 57.66 17.05 43.18
N VAL A 185 56.35 17.31 43.22
CA VAL A 185 55.39 16.68 44.15
C VAL A 185 55.50 15.16 44.01
N ARG A 186 55.53 14.42 45.12
CA ARG A 186 55.34 12.97 45.08
C ARG A 186 53.84 12.71 45.15
N TYR A 187 53.31 11.98 44.18
CA TYR A 187 51.91 11.57 44.21
C TYR A 187 51.61 10.77 45.48
N ARG A 188 50.48 11.08 46.11
CA ARG A 188 49.92 10.41 47.28
C ARG A 188 48.43 10.28 47.08
N GLU A 189 47.88 9.12 47.41
CA GLU A 189 46.43 8.90 47.37
C GLU A 189 45.73 9.78 48.42
N GLY A 190 44.48 10.17 48.13
CA GLY A 190 43.64 10.95 49.05
C GLY A 190 43.93 12.46 49.10
N MET A 191 44.81 12.97 48.24
CA MET A 191 45.11 14.40 48.13
C MET A 191 44.32 15.05 47.00
N ASN A 192 43.98 16.34 47.17
CA ASN A 192 43.38 17.14 46.11
C ASN A 192 44.46 17.64 45.16
N TYR A 193 44.38 17.18 43.91
CA TYR A 193 45.30 17.58 42.84
C TYR A 193 44.61 18.49 41.84
N TYR A 194 45.38 19.39 41.26
CA TYR A 194 44.94 20.23 40.15
C TYR A 194 46.00 20.30 39.06
N ILE A 195 45.55 20.51 37.83
CA ILE A 195 46.38 20.82 36.67
C ILE A 195 46.29 22.32 36.40
N GLU A 196 47.43 22.95 36.17
CA GLU A 196 47.51 24.35 35.73
C GLU A 196 48.39 24.49 34.49
N PRO A 197 48.00 25.33 33.51
CA PRO A 197 48.86 25.68 32.39
C PRO A 197 50.00 26.58 32.86
N GLY A 198 51.18 26.35 32.32
CA GLY A 198 52.36 27.18 32.47
C GLY A 198 52.75 27.84 31.15
N SER A 199 53.90 28.52 31.17
CA SER A 199 54.44 29.16 29.97
C SER A 199 54.76 28.13 28.87
N PHE A 200 54.63 28.54 27.61
CA PHE A 200 55.00 27.75 26.42
C PHE A 200 54.29 26.38 26.32
N GLY A 201 53.02 26.30 26.72
CA GLY A 201 52.23 25.07 26.62
C GLY A 201 52.70 23.95 27.56
N SER A 202 53.43 24.30 28.62
CA SER A 202 53.74 23.35 29.69
C SER A 202 52.55 23.20 30.62
N TYR A 203 52.38 22.03 31.23
CA TYR A 203 51.34 21.79 32.23
C TYR A 203 51.99 21.27 33.51
N PHE A 204 51.38 21.61 34.63
CA PHE A 204 51.88 21.25 35.96
C PHE A 204 50.78 20.60 36.79
N LEU A 205 51.13 19.48 37.41
CA LEU A 205 50.35 18.86 38.47
C LEU A 205 50.83 19.37 39.82
N SER A 206 49.91 19.89 40.62
CA SER A 206 50.18 20.47 41.94
C SER A 206 49.08 20.05 42.92
N SER A 207 49.32 20.26 44.22
CA SER A 207 48.38 19.93 45.30
C SER A 207 48.36 21.05 46.33
N ASP A 208 47.24 21.24 47.04
CA ASP A 208 47.13 22.33 48.01
C ASP A 208 48.06 22.18 49.24
N ASP A 209 48.52 20.95 49.52
CA ASP A 209 49.41 20.62 50.66
C ASP A 209 50.87 21.07 50.46
N ASN A 210 51.28 21.38 49.22
CA ASN A 210 52.67 21.69 48.94
C ASN A 210 52.84 22.62 47.73
N ASN A 211 53.70 23.63 47.85
CA ASN A 211 54.05 24.56 46.78
C ASN A 211 55.03 23.97 45.72
N ARG A 212 55.16 22.65 45.67
CA ARG A 212 55.91 21.96 44.61
C ARG A 212 54.99 21.67 43.44
N ARG A 213 55.56 21.52 42.25
CA ARG A 213 54.82 21.20 41.03
C ARG A 213 55.55 20.14 40.20
N MET A 214 54.80 19.27 39.54
CA MET A 214 55.31 18.23 38.66
C MET A 214 54.95 18.58 37.21
N ARG A 215 55.95 18.75 36.33
CA ARG A 215 55.67 19.03 34.92
C ARG A 215 55.14 17.78 34.22
N ILE A 216 53.93 17.88 33.69
CA ILE A 216 53.22 16.82 32.99
C ILE A 216 52.94 17.20 31.54
N ARG A 217 52.64 16.19 30.72
CA ARG A 217 52.17 16.34 29.34
C ARG A 217 51.07 15.33 29.09
N LEU A 218 50.03 15.76 28.39
CA LEU A 218 48.93 14.93 27.96
C LEU A 218 49.45 13.87 26.96
N VAL A 219 48.99 12.65 27.10
CA VAL A 219 49.30 11.53 26.18
C VAL A 219 48.21 11.50 25.11
N ASP A 220 48.62 11.50 23.84
CA ASP A 220 47.73 11.36 22.68
C ASP A 220 47.11 9.96 22.59
#